data_AF-A0ABD5SV08-F1
#
_entry.id   AF-A0ABD5SV08-F1
#
_cell.length_a   1.000
_cell.length_b   1.000
_cell.length_c   1.000
_cell.angle_alpha   90.00
_cell.angle_beta   90.00
_cell.angle_gamma   90.00
#
_symmetry.space_group_name_H-M   'P 1'
#
loop_
_entity.id
_entity.type
_entity.pdbx_description
1 polymer ?
#
loop_
_entity_poly.entity_id
_entity_poly.type
_entity_poly.pdbx_seq_one_letter_code
_entity_poly.pdbx_strand_id
1 'polypeptide(L)'
;RDRWLEARTHLGEAIRSRPDRFDRTWTSKSRYAMDWFYPVLCGVVTGDSARDRLEAGMDRFLEAGLGCRCVSDEPWVTVAESCELVVSLAAVGRTERAREILEWLFQWTDDEGIFWTGYQFEDEEFWPGERPTWTCGAAVLAADALSGVSGAADLFTDPLVE
;
A
#
# COMPACT_ATOMS: atom_id res chain seq x y z
N ARG A 1 4.38 21.10 20.53
CA ARG A 1 5.09 19.91 20.02
C ARG A 1 4.63 18.69 20.81
N ASP A 2 4.73 18.72 22.14
CA ASP A 2 4.45 17.57 23.03
C ASP A 2 3.04 17.00 22.89
N ARG A 3 2.00 17.85 22.84
CA ARG A 3 0.61 17.39 22.61
C ARG A 3 0.44 16.55 21.33
N TRP A 4 1.22 16.84 20.28
CA TRP A 4 1.14 16.12 19.02
C TRP A 4 1.85 14.77 19.11
N LEU A 5 2.96 14.71 19.84
CA LEU A 5 3.66 13.45 20.11
C LEU A 5 2.82 12.52 20.98
N GLU A 6 2.18 13.05 22.03
CA GLU A 6 1.25 12.30 22.88
C GLU A 6 0.05 11.78 22.07
N ALA A 7 -0.58 12.64 21.26
CA ALA A 7 -1.67 12.23 20.38
C ALA A 7 -1.24 11.15 19.37
N ARG A 8 -0.03 11.26 18.80
CA ARG A 8 0.56 10.26 17.90
C ARG A 8 0.73 8.91 18.61
N THR A 9 1.21 8.91 19.85
CA THR A 9 1.36 7.69 20.66
C THR A 9 0.02 7.02 20.92
N HIS A 10 -0.98 7.77 21.40
CA HIS A 10 -2.32 7.23 21.65
C HIS A 10 -2.99 6.70 20.37
N LEU A 11 -2.80 7.38 19.24
CA LEU A 11 -3.31 6.92 17.94
C LEU A 11 -2.64 5.60 17.52
N GLY A 12 -1.32 5.50 17.66
CA GLY A 12 -0.58 4.27 17.37
C GLY A 12 -1.02 3.08 18.25
N GLU A 13 -1.25 3.31 19.54
CA GLU A 13 -1.81 2.30 20.44
C GLU A 13 -3.21 1.86 20.02
N ALA A 14 -4.08 2.81 19.64
CA ALA A 14 -5.43 2.51 19.18
C ALA A 14 -5.42 1.65 17.90
N ILE A 15 -4.60 1.99 16.91
CA ILE A 15 -4.46 1.23 15.67
C ILE A 15 -3.96 -0.19 15.94
N ARG A 16 -2.94 -0.35 16.80
CA ARG A 16 -2.33 -1.67 17.08
C ARG A 16 -3.22 -2.59 17.92
N SER A 17 -3.92 -2.05 18.90
CA SER A 17 -4.56 -2.85 19.96
C SER A 17 -6.08 -2.75 20.02
N ARG A 18 -6.67 -1.75 19.36
CA ARG A 18 -8.11 -1.43 19.45
C ARG A 18 -8.79 -1.30 18.08
N PRO A 19 -8.66 -2.29 17.17
CA PRO A 19 -9.34 -2.25 15.86
C PRO A 19 -10.88 -2.14 16.01
N ASP A 20 -11.44 -2.64 17.13
CA ASP A 20 -12.86 -2.53 17.51
C ASP A 20 -13.37 -1.08 17.56
N ARG A 21 -12.47 -0.08 17.67
CA ARG A 21 -12.84 1.33 17.80
C ARG A 21 -13.12 2.01 16.46
N PHE A 22 -12.70 1.44 15.33
CA PHE A 22 -12.83 2.07 14.01
C PHE A 22 -14.06 1.62 13.24
N ASP A 23 -14.60 0.43 13.52
CA ASP A 23 -15.74 -0.19 12.82
C ASP A 23 -16.97 -0.33 13.73
N ARG A 24 -17.41 0.80 14.29
CA ARG A 24 -18.48 0.81 15.31
C ARG A 24 -19.90 0.88 14.75
N THR A 25 -20.09 1.48 13.57
CA THR A 25 -21.41 1.81 13.02
C THR A 25 -21.59 1.40 11.56
N TRP A 26 -20.58 0.81 10.93
CA TRP A 26 -20.56 0.50 9.50
C TRP A 26 -20.07 -0.93 9.28
N THR A 27 -20.24 -1.43 8.06
CA THR A 27 -19.61 -2.69 7.62
C THR A 27 -18.10 -2.62 7.84
N SER A 28 -17.52 -3.76 8.21
CA SER A 28 -16.09 -3.90 8.47
C SER A 28 -15.24 -3.30 7.34
N LYS A 29 -14.25 -2.47 7.70
CA LYS A 29 -13.26 -1.95 6.75
C LYS A 29 -12.21 -2.97 6.38
N SER A 30 -12.21 -4.15 7.00
CA SER A 30 -11.30 -5.24 6.65
C SER A 30 -11.41 -5.68 5.18
N ARG A 31 -12.45 -5.26 4.43
CA ARG A 31 -12.57 -5.46 2.98
C ARG A 31 -11.68 -4.54 2.13
N TYR A 32 -11.12 -3.48 2.69
CA TYR A 32 -10.24 -2.56 1.99
C TYR A 32 -8.77 -2.92 2.24
N ALA A 33 -7.95 -2.95 1.20
CA ALA A 33 -6.54 -3.31 1.34
C ALA A 33 -5.76 -2.32 2.21
N MET A 34 -6.18 -1.05 2.23
CA MET A 34 -5.56 -0.02 3.06
C MET A 34 -5.68 -0.35 4.56
N ASP A 35 -6.77 -0.96 5.01
CA ASP A 35 -6.88 -1.43 6.41
C ASP A 35 -5.80 -2.47 6.73
N TRP A 36 -5.40 -3.27 5.73
CA TRP A 36 -4.37 -4.29 5.84
C TRP A 36 -2.95 -3.70 5.81
N PHE A 37 -2.55 -2.94 4.80
CA PHE A 37 -1.14 -2.52 4.65
C PHE A 37 -0.81 -1.09 5.15
N TYR A 38 -1.77 -0.16 5.30
CA TYR A 38 -1.47 1.20 5.79
C TYR A 38 -0.86 1.25 7.19
N PRO A 39 -1.24 0.38 8.16
CA PRO A 39 -0.56 0.35 9.44
C PRO A 39 0.95 0.09 9.32
N VAL A 40 1.38 -0.63 8.28
CA VAL A 40 2.79 -0.85 7.97
C VAL A 40 3.38 0.36 7.23
N LEU A 41 2.70 0.84 6.17
CA LEU A 41 3.12 2.02 5.40
C LEU A 41 3.37 3.25 6.27
N CYS A 42 2.51 3.48 7.26
CA CYS A 42 2.60 4.62 8.18
C CYS A 42 3.56 4.38 9.36
N GLY A 43 4.27 3.25 9.41
CA GLY A 43 5.21 2.92 10.48
C GLY A 43 4.57 2.65 11.84
N VAL A 44 3.25 2.38 11.90
CA VAL A 44 2.54 2.10 13.15
C VAL A 44 2.75 0.66 13.61
N VAL A 45 2.81 -0.26 12.65
CA VAL A 45 3.15 -1.68 12.83
C VAL A 45 4.48 -1.92 12.12
N THR A 46 5.48 -2.40 12.84
CA THR A 46 6.85 -2.60 12.34
C THR A 46 7.39 -3.99 12.70
N GLY A 47 8.57 -4.33 12.21
CA GLY A 47 9.26 -5.59 12.53
C GLY A 47 8.48 -6.84 12.10
N ASP A 48 8.58 -7.91 12.90
CA ASP A 48 7.96 -9.20 12.57
C ASP A 48 6.43 -9.12 12.52
N SER A 49 5.81 -8.32 13.39
CA SER A 49 4.35 -8.11 13.35
C SER A 49 3.88 -7.48 12.04
N ALA A 50 4.70 -6.62 11.42
CA ALA A 50 4.40 -6.06 10.10
C ALA A 50 4.53 -7.11 9.00
N ARG A 51 5.57 -7.95 9.07
CA ARG A 51 5.78 -9.06 8.13
C ARG A 51 4.61 -10.05 8.16
N ASP A 52 4.24 -10.50 9.35
CA ASP A 52 3.14 -11.44 9.55
C ASP A 52 1.81 -10.84 9.07
N ARG A 53 1.58 -9.56 9.37
CA ARG A 53 0.39 -8.84 8.90
C ARG A 53 0.32 -8.80 7.38
N LEU A 54 1.41 -8.45 6.70
CA LEU A 54 1.46 -8.42 5.24
C LEU A 54 1.22 -9.84 4.69
N GLU A 55 1.94 -10.85 5.16
CA GLU A 55 1.76 -12.22 4.68
C GLU A 55 0.30 -12.70 4.78
N ALA A 56 -0.38 -12.41 5.90
CA ALA A 56 -1.76 -12.84 6.13
C ALA A 56 -2.81 -12.23 5.18
N GLY A 57 -2.49 -11.14 4.46
CA GLY A 57 -3.43 -10.49 3.53
C GLY A 57 -3.12 -10.71 2.06
N MET A 58 -1.99 -11.36 1.73
CA MET A 58 -1.55 -11.54 0.34
C MET A 58 -2.60 -12.23 -0.52
N ASP A 59 -3.06 -13.41 -0.11
CA ASP A 59 -4.04 -14.21 -0.87
C ASP A 59 -5.38 -13.49 -1.08
N ARG A 60 -5.69 -12.51 -0.23
CA ARG A 60 -6.95 -11.78 -0.27
C ARG A 60 -6.92 -10.57 -1.20
N PHE A 61 -5.78 -9.90 -1.27
CA PHE A 61 -5.69 -8.58 -1.90
C PHE A 61 -4.75 -8.54 -3.09
N LEU A 62 -3.82 -9.48 -3.23
CA LEU A 62 -2.84 -9.47 -4.30
C LEU A 62 -3.24 -10.43 -5.42
N GLU A 63 -3.54 -9.87 -6.58
CA GLU A 63 -3.73 -10.64 -7.80
C GLU A 63 -2.39 -10.81 -8.51
N ALA A 64 -1.94 -12.07 -8.58
CA ALA A 64 -0.64 -12.41 -9.13
C ALA A 64 -0.51 -11.96 -10.59
N GLY A 65 0.55 -11.21 -10.89
CA GLY A 65 0.79 -10.66 -12.22
C GLY A 65 -0.03 -9.40 -12.55
N LEU A 66 -0.98 -9.00 -11.70
CA LEU A 66 -1.86 -7.85 -11.96
C LEU A 66 -1.61 -6.69 -10.98
N GLY A 67 -1.63 -6.96 -9.66
CA GLY A 67 -1.48 -5.93 -8.64
C GLY A 67 -2.38 -6.12 -7.42
N CYS A 68 -2.48 -5.09 -6.59
CA CYS A 68 -3.28 -5.05 -5.38
C CYS A 68 -4.72 -4.59 -5.68
N ARG A 69 -5.70 -5.33 -5.15
CA ARG A 69 -7.10 -4.93 -5.11
C ARG A 69 -7.30 -3.80 -4.10
N CYS A 70 -8.04 -2.77 -4.46
CA CYS A 70 -8.48 -1.75 -3.49
C CYS A 70 -9.50 -2.34 -2.50
N VAL A 71 -10.38 -3.22 -3.00
CA VAL A 71 -11.46 -3.85 -2.26
C VAL A 71 -11.48 -5.36 -2.55
N SER A 72 -11.51 -6.21 -1.52
CA SER A 72 -11.29 -7.66 -1.67
C SER A 72 -12.37 -8.39 -2.47
N ASP A 73 -13.58 -7.85 -2.51
CA ASP A 73 -14.76 -8.44 -3.15
C ASP A 73 -15.01 -7.92 -4.58
N GLU A 74 -14.12 -7.09 -5.10
CA GLU A 74 -14.30 -6.40 -6.38
C GLU A 74 -13.23 -6.79 -7.41
N PRO A 75 -13.58 -7.02 -8.68
CA PRO A 75 -12.69 -7.62 -9.68
C PRO A 75 -11.72 -6.64 -10.34
N TRP A 76 -11.14 -5.72 -9.57
CA TRP A 76 -10.14 -4.78 -10.10
C TRP A 76 -8.95 -4.61 -9.17
N VAL A 77 -7.80 -4.35 -9.79
CA VAL A 77 -6.57 -3.90 -9.13
C VAL A 77 -6.36 -2.42 -9.40
N THR A 78 -5.70 -1.73 -8.48
CA THR A 78 -5.38 -0.32 -8.63
C THR A 78 -3.88 -0.10 -8.50
N VAL A 79 -3.33 0.74 -9.37
CA VAL A 79 -1.88 0.93 -9.47
C VAL A 79 -1.36 1.66 -8.24
N ALA A 80 -2.06 2.69 -7.75
CA ALA A 80 -1.63 3.45 -6.58
C ALA A 80 -1.54 2.56 -5.32
N GLU A 81 -2.58 1.80 -4.99
CA GLU A 81 -2.58 0.88 -3.85
C GLU A 81 -1.53 -0.23 -4.02
N SER A 82 -1.26 -0.66 -5.25
CA SER A 82 -0.17 -1.59 -5.53
C SER A 82 1.19 -0.97 -5.20
N CYS A 83 1.44 0.27 -5.61
CA CYS A 83 2.66 1.00 -5.27
C CYS A 83 2.79 1.24 -3.76
N GLU A 84 1.70 1.55 -3.06
CA GLU A 84 1.72 1.71 -1.61
C GLU A 84 1.99 0.38 -0.87
N LEU A 85 1.49 -0.74 -1.39
CA LEU A 85 1.86 -2.08 -0.93
C LEU A 85 3.36 -2.37 -1.18
N VAL A 86 3.90 -1.97 -2.33
CA VAL A 86 5.34 -2.09 -2.65
C VAL A 86 6.19 -1.35 -1.61
N VAL A 87 5.83 -0.11 -1.27
CA VAL A 87 6.52 0.65 -0.22
C VAL A 87 6.40 -0.06 1.15
N SER A 88 5.23 -0.58 1.48
CA SER A 88 5.01 -1.34 2.73
C SER A 88 5.86 -2.60 2.81
N LEU A 89 6.05 -3.30 1.69
CA LEU A 89 6.91 -4.47 1.60
C LEU A 89 8.40 -4.11 1.72
N ALA A 90 8.81 -3.02 1.08
CA ALA A 90 10.16 -2.48 1.21
C ALA A 90 10.47 -2.13 2.68
N ALA A 91 9.52 -1.51 3.40
CA ALA A 91 9.66 -1.14 4.81
C ALA A 91 9.91 -2.33 5.76
N VAL A 92 9.50 -3.54 5.37
CA VAL A 92 9.75 -4.77 6.16
C VAL A 92 10.88 -5.65 5.62
N GLY A 93 11.60 -5.15 4.61
CA GLY A 93 12.74 -5.83 3.97
C GLY A 93 12.36 -6.89 2.94
N ARG A 94 11.13 -6.89 2.41
CA ARG A 94 10.67 -7.82 1.35
C ARG A 94 10.89 -7.21 -0.04
N THR A 95 12.08 -6.69 -0.28
CA THR A 95 12.43 -5.87 -1.45
C THR A 95 12.31 -6.60 -2.78
N GLU A 96 12.64 -7.89 -2.84
CA GLU A 96 12.52 -8.70 -4.06
C GLU A 96 11.05 -8.84 -4.48
N ARG A 97 10.17 -9.16 -3.53
CA ARG A 97 8.73 -9.27 -3.78
C ARG A 97 8.13 -7.92 -4.15
N ALA A 98 8.57 -6.85 -3.49
CA ALA A 98 8.16 -5.49 -3.78
C ALA A 98 8.54 -5.09 -5.22
N ARG A 99 9.76 -5.42 -5.67
CA ARG A 99 10.22 -5.18 -7.04
C ARG A 99 9.40 -5.95 -8.07
N GLU A 100 9.15 -7.23 -7.84
CA GLU A 100 8.33 -8.06 -8.72
C GLU A 100 6.93 -7.47 -8.94
N ILE A 101 6.28 -7.03 -7.85
CA ILE A 101 4.95 -6.40 -7.94
C ILE A 101 5.04 -5.09 -8.74
N LEU A 102 6.04 -4.25 -8.47
CA LEU A 102 6.21 -2.99 -9.21
C LEU A 102 6.43 -3.23 -10.71
N GLU A 103 7.19 -4.26 -11.07
CA GLU A 103 7.43 -4.64 -12.47
C GLU A 103 6.14 -5.01 -13.20
N TRP A 104 5.20 -5.70 -12.55
CA TRP A 104 3.89 -5.99 -13.13
C TRP A 104 3.13 -4.73 -13.52
N LEU A 105 3.24 -3.67 -12.72
CA LEU A 105 2.40 -2.47 -12.91
C LEU A 105 2.71 -1.73 -14.21
N PHE A 106 3.91 -1.87 -14.77
CA PHE A 106 4.27 -1.20 -16.03
C PHE A 106 3.43 -1.66 -17.23
N GLN A 107 2.76 -2.82 -17.15
CA GLN A 107 1.79 -3.22 -18.17
C GLN A 107 0.53 -2.33 -18.17
N TRP A 108 0.29 -1.58 -17.08
CA TRP A 108 -0.83 -0.66 -16.91
C TRP A 108 -0.48 0.80 -17.23
N THR A 109 0.50 1.03 -18.10
CA THR A 109 0.78 2.35 -18.67
C THR A 109 0.22 2.50 -20.08
N ASP A 110 -0.03 3.73 -20.50
CA ASP A 110 -0.24 4.04 -21.92
C ASP A 110 1.10 4.08 -22.71
N ASP A 111 1.03 4.51 -23.97
CA ASP A 111 2.16 4.63 -24.89
C ASP A 111 3.16 5.73 -24.48
N GLU A 112 2.75 6.66 -23.63
CA GLU A 112 3.61 7.70 -23.04
C GLU A 112 4.19 7.28 -21.67
N GLY A 113 3.84 6.09 -21.18
CA GLY A 113 4.30 5.58 -19.89
C GLY A 113 3.49 6.14 -18.69
N ILE A 114 2.32 6.72 -18.93
CA ILE A 114 1.44 7.22 -17.86
C ILE A 114 0.57 6.09 -17.34
N PHE A 115 0.59 5.90 -16.02
CA PHE A 115 -0.20 4.86 -15.37
C PHE A 115 -1.70 5.16 -15.40
N TRP A 116 -2.49 4.16 -15.78
CA TRP A 116 -3.92 4.13 -15.52
C TRP A 116 -4.19 3.93 -14.03
N THR A 117 -5.37 4.33 -13.58
CA THR A 117 -5.80 4.16 -12.19
C THR A 117 -5.83 2.69 -11.77
N GLY A 118 -6.37 1.83 -12.64
CA GLY A 118 -6.57 0.42 -12.36
C GLY A 118 -7.03 -0.37 -13.57
N TYR A 119 -7.20 -1.66 -13.34
CA TYR A 119 -7.57 -2.65 -14.34
C TYR A 119 -8.63 -3.59 -13.78
N GLN A 120 -9.76 -3.71 -14.48
CA GLN A 120 -10.85 -4.65 -14.24
C GLN A 120 -10.55 -5.91 -15.05
N PHE A 121 -10.21 -7.01 -14.39
CA PHE A 121 -9.73 -8.23 -15.05
C PHE A 121 -10.83 -9.22 -15.48
N GLU A 122 -12.06 -9.10 -15.02
CA GLU A 122 -13.22 -9.84 -15.56
C GLU A 122 -13.75 -9.23 -16.86
N ASP A 123 -13.73 -7.89 -16.97
CA ASP A 123 -14.15 -7.16 -18.19
C ASP A 123 -12.98 -6.83 -19.12
N GLU A 124 -11.75 -7.15 -18.70
CA GLU A 124 -10.49 -6.89 -19.40
C GLU A 124 -10.31 -5.41 -19.83
N GLU A 125 -10.68 -4.47 -18.96
CA GLU A 125 -10.65 -3.03 -19.27
C GLU A 125 -9.94 -2.17 -18.23
N PHE A 126 -9.48 -0.99 -18.66
CA PHE A 126 -8.98 0.04 -17.75
C PHE A 126 -10.15 0.70 -17.02
N TRP A 127 -10.14 0.63 -15.69
CA TRP A 127 -11.20 1.15 -14.85
C TRP A 127 -10.63 2.09 -13.77
N PRO A 128 -11.21 3.29 -13.56
CA PRO A 128 -12.34 3.91 -14.26
C PRO A 128 -11.94 4.65 -15.56
N GLY A 129 -10.87 4.25 -16.24
CA GLY A 129 -10.38 4.92 -17.46
C GLY A 129 -9.74 6.29 -17.19
N GLU A 130 -9.24 6.50 -15.97
CA GLU A 130 -8.57 7.73 -15.56
C GLU A 130 -7.05 7.52 -15.40
N ARG A 131 -6.26 8.57 -15.66
CA ARG A 131 -4.80 8.61 -15.50
C ARG A 131 -4.40 9.75 -14.56
N PRO A 132 -4.77 9.68 -13.28
CA PRO A 132 -4.55 10.78 -12.37
C PRO A 132 -3.09 10.87 -11.93
N THR A 133 -2.63 12.08 -11.65
CA THR A 133 -1.22 12.35 -11.33
C THR A 133 -0.75 11.69 -10.03
N TRP A 134 -1.65 11.45 -9.07
CA TRP A 134 -1.29 10.76 -7.82
C TRP A 134 -0.90 9.30 -8.02
N THR A 135 -1.40 8.64 -9.07
CA THR A 135 -0.98 7.26 -9.40
C THR A 135 0.49 7.22 -9.82
N CYS A 136 0.89 8.12 -10.72
CA CYS A 136 2.31 8.28 -11.07
C CYS A 136 3.15 8.71 -9.85
N GLY A 137 2.59 9.56 -8.98
CA GLY A 137 3.23 9.94 -7.72
C GLY A 137 3.52 8.73 -6.83
N ALA A 138 2.56 7.82 -6.65
CA ALA A 138 2.74 6.59 -5.89
C ALA A 138 3.80 5.68 -6.54
N ALA A 139 3.81 5.56 -7.87
CA ALA A 139 4.83 4.79 -8.59
C ALA A 139 6.24 5.36 -8.41
N VAL A 140 6.40 6.68 -8.43
CA VAL A 140 7.69 7.34 -8.16
C VAL A 140 8.14 7.07 -6.72
N LEU A 141 7.25 7.17 -5.74
CA LEU A 141 7.59 6.86 -4.34
C LEU A 141 8.00 5.40 -4.15
N ALA A 142 7.29 4.47 -4.80
CA ALA A 142 7.63 3.05 -4.76
C ALA A 142 8.99 2.77 -5.41
N ALA A 143 9.25 3.35 -6.58
CA ALA A 143 10.52 3.20 -7.27
C ALA A 143 11.68 3.79 -6.46
N ASP A 144 11.50 4.96 -5.85
CA ASP A 144 12.52 5.59 -5.02
C ASP A 144 12.81 4.79 -3.75
N ALA A 145 11.78 4.29 -3.06
CA ALA A 145 11.91 3.43 -1.89
C ALA A 145 12.69 2.14 -2.18
N LEU A 146 12.60 1.60 -3.40
CA LEU A 146 13.34 0.40 -3.82
C LEU A 146 14.74 0.68 -4.34
N SER A 147 14.99 1.88 -4.89
CA SER A 147 16.23 2.21 -5.59
C SER A 147 17.19 3.09 -4.78
N GLY A 148 16.69 3.82 -3.78
CA GLY A 148 17.49 4.70 -2.93
C GLY A 148 18.08 5.90 -3.67
N VAL A 149 17.42 6.37 -4.74
CA VAL A 149 17.99 7.41 -5.63
C VAL A 149 17.93 8.78 -4.97
N SER A 150 16.83 9.10 -4.29
CA SER A 150 16.65 10.38 -3.61
C SER A 150 17.08 10.32 -2.15
N GLY A 151 17.37 11.49 -1.56
CA GLY A 151 17.63 11.62 -0.13
C GLY A 151 16.39 11.46 0.76
N ALA A 152 15.22 11.16 0.19
CA ALA A 152 13.98 10.88 0.90
C ALA A 152 13.47 9.44 0.67
N ALA A 153 14.29 8.59 0.05
CA ALA A 153 13.92 7.22 -0.29
C ALA A 153 13.54 6.36 0.93
N ASP A 154 14.06 6.71 2.11
CA ASP A 154 13.80 6.04 3.37
C ASP A 154 12.58 6.58 4.15
N LEU A 155 11.91 7.62 3.65
CA LEU A 155 10.83 8.33 4.34
C LEU A 155 9.72 7.40 4.89
N PHE A 156 9.40 6.34 4.15
CA PHE A 156 8.38 5.36 4.53
C PHE A 156 8.95 3.99 4.91
N THR A 157 10.25 3.76 4.73
CA THR A 157 10.88 2.45 4.99
C THR A 157 11.75 2.44 6.25
N ASP A 158 12.12 3.60 6.77
CA ASP A 158 12.78 3.74 8.08
C ASP A 158 11.87 4.52 9.04
N PRO A 159 10.94 3.85 9.73
CA PRO A 159 10.11 4.50 10.73
C PRO A 159 11.02 4.95 11.87
N LEU A 160 11.14 6.28 12.05
CA LEU A 160 11.92 6.92 13.11
C LEU A 160 11.79 6.14 14.43
N VAL A 161 12.89 5.49 14.82
CA VAL A 161 13.04 4.87 16.13
C VAL A 161 13.25 6.01 17.12
N GLU A 162 12.16 6.47 17.77
CA GLU A 162 12.25 7.25 19.01
C GLU A 162 12.24 6.33 20.23
#